data_AF-A0A2X1AQD7-F1
#
_entry.id   AF-A0A2X1AQD7-F1
#
_cell.length_a   1.000
_cell.length_b   1.000
_cell.length_c   1.000
_cell.angle_alpha   90.00
_cell.angle_beta   90.00
_cell.angle_gamma   90.00
#
_symmetry.space_group_name_H-M   'P 1'
#
loop_
_entity.id
_entity.type
_entity.pdbx_description
1 polymer ?
#
loop_
_entity_poly.entity_id
_entity_poly.type
_entity_poly.pdbx_seq_one_letter_code
_entity_poly.pdbx_strand_id
1 'polypeptide(L)'
;MEPPSRPAPHRQDRPDRPSQWNRDRDYREFHNRWNRDQWRRDWDRRHRSDWWRHDQRFRSWNGVRIGFYFAPGYGYYSVPRTYWNRQYYVGQYLPDVFWRYQVNDWRTYGLGYPPPGTRWVYVDNAIYLIDDYDGYIIEVVRDAWRW
;
A
#
# COMPACT_ATOMS: atom_id res chain seq x y z
N MET A 1 -49.90 10.12 -5.55
CA MET A 1 -49.15 8.87 -5.28
C MET A 1 -47.70 9.15 -5.62
N GLU A 2 -46.88 9.50 -4.63
CA GLU A 2 -45.44 9.70 -4.77
C GLU A 2 -44.69 8.44 -4.29
N PRO A 3 -43.60 8.02 -4.96
CA PRO A 3 -42.79 6.90 -4.49
C PRO A 3 -41.87 7.34 -3.32
N PRO A 4 -41.59 6.46 -2.33
CA PRO A 4 -40.75 6.81 -1.18
C PRO A 4 -39.27 6.90 -1.55
N SER A 5 -38.65 8.01 -1.14
CA SER A 5 -37.21 8.28 -1.24
C SER A 5 -36.39 7.26 -0.46
N ARG A 6 -35.45 6.58 -1.13
CA ARG A 6 -34.47 5.68 -0.52
C ARG A 6 -33.40 6.50 0.23
N PRO A 7 -33.05 6.17 1.49
CA PRO A 7 -31.93 6.83 2.16
C PRO A 7 -30.59 6.40 1.51
N ALA A 8 -29.77 7.38 1.16
CA ALA A 8 -28.41 7.19 0.68
C ALA A 8 -27.52 6.59 1.79
N PRO A 9 -26.53 5.72 1.47
CA PRO A 9 -25.62 5.20 2.48
C PRO A 9 -24.77 6.33 3.08
N HIS A 10 -24.77 6.42 4.42
CA HIS A 10 -23.98 7.35 5.22
C HIS A 10 -22.50 7.34 4.80
N ARG A 11 -22.05 8.44 4.20
CA ARG A 11 -20.63 8.77 4.05
C ARG A 11 -20.08 9.01 5.44
N GLN A 12 -19.19 8.11 5.88
CA GLN A 12 -18.45 8.23 7.13
C GLN A 12 -17.77 9.59 7.21
N ASP A 13 -18.03 10.27 8.33
CA ASP A 13 -17.43 11.52 8.78
C ASP A 13 -15.91 11.50 8.61
N ARG A 14 -15.43 12.30 7.66
CA ARG A 14 -14.00 12.62 7.53
C ARG A 14 -13.67 13.72 8.55
N PRO A 15 -12.66 13.53 9.42
CA PRO A 15 -12.27 14.55 10.40
C PRO A 15 -11.87 15.86 9.73
N ASP A 16 -12.33 16.99 10.29
CA ASP A 16 -11.98 18.33 9.86
C ASP A 16 -10.47 18.62 9.89
N ARG A 17 -10.01 19.24 8.82
CA ARG A 17 -8.62 19.42 8.36
C ARG A 17 -7.92 20.60 9.06
N PRO A 18 -6.66 20.48 9.51
CA PRO A 18 -5.78 21.63 9.67
C PRO A 18 -5.27 22.10 8.30
N SER A 19 -5.52 23.36 7.97
CA SER A 19 -5.08 24.03 6.75
C SER A 19 -3.56 24.13 6.63
N GLN A 20 -2.83 23.20 5.98
CA GLN A 20 -1.53 23.51 5.37
C GLN A 20 -0.88 22.42 4.47
N TRP A 21 -1.58 21.86 3.49
CA TRP A 21 -0.91 21.06 2.43
C TRP A 21 -1.55 21.34 1.08
N ASN A 22 -0.81 21.97 0.16
CA ASN A 22 -1.21 22.13 -1.25
C ASN A 22 -0.93 20.80 -1.95
N ARG A 23 -1.89 19.87 -1.82
CA ARG A 23 -1.77 18.45 -2.16
C ARG A 23 -1.00 18.17 -3.46
N ASP A 24 -1.33 18.81 -4.57
CA ASP A 24 -0.64 18.58 -5.85
C ASP A 24 0.79 19.16 -5.93
N ARG A 25 1.07 20.25 -5.22
CA ARG A 25 2.39 20.92 -5.21
C ARG A 25 3.33 20.25 -4.21
N ASP A 26 2.84 20.00 -3.01
CA ASP A 26 3.60 19.34 -1.96
C ASP A 26 3.87 17.86 -2.27
N TYR A 27 2.96 17.14 -2.95
CA TYR A 27 3.27 15.77 -3.40
C TYR A 27 4.36 15.75 -4.47
N ARG A 28 4.39 16.73 -5.39
CA ARG A 28 5.49 16.86 -6.37
C ARG A 28 6.80 17.23 -5.70
N GLU A 29 6.77 18.11 -4.71
CA GLU A 29 7.96 18.45 -3.91
C GLU A 29 8.43 17.27 -3.05
N PHE A 30 7.51 16.52 -2.43
CA PHE A 30 7.77 15.28 -1.71
C PHE A 30 8.48 14.27 -2.62
N HIS A 31 7.96 14.11 -3.84
CA HIS A 31 8.54 13.27 -4.89
C HIS A 31 9.97 13.64 -5.26
N ASN A 32 10.30 14.94 -5.21
CA ASN A 32 11.62 15.46 -5.54
C ASN A 32 12.59 15.43 -4.36
N ARG A 33 12.12 15.60 -3.11
CA ARG A 33 12.96 15.64 -1.90
C ARG A 33 13.32 14.24 -1.41
N TRP A 34 12.37 13.31 -1.45
CA TRP A 34 12.68 11.90 -1.30
C TRP A 34 13.28 11.44 -2.62
N ASN A 35 14.53 10.96 -2.61
CA ASN A 35 15.27 10.54 -3.81
C ASN A 35 14.64 9.30 -4.46
N ARG A 36 13.40 9.43 -4.97
CA ARG A 36 12.57 8.36 -5.50
C ARG A 36 13.32 7.59 -6.57
N ASP A 37 13.83 8.34 -7.53
CA ASP A 37 14.51 7.78 -8.70
C ASP A 37 15.79 7.06 -8.32
N GLN A 38 16.52 7.56 -7.31
CA GLN A 38 17.76 6.94 -6.86
C GLN A 38 17.48 5.62 -6.13
N TRP A 39 16.59 5.62 -5.13
CA TRP A 39 16.30 4.40 -4.38
C TRP A 39 15.62 3.38 -5.28
N ARG A 40 14.70 3.81 -6.16
CA ARG A 40 13.97 2.91 -7.04
C ARG A 40 14.88 2.26 -8.07
N ARG A 41 15.80 3.04 -8.65
CA ARG A 41 16.85 2.51 -9.52
C ARG A 41 17.77 1.53 -8.79
N ASP A 42 18.13 1.82 -7.55
CA ASP A 42 18.96 0.91 -6.75
C ASP A 42 18.19 -0.34 -6.31
N TRP A 43 16.89 -0.23 -6.05
CA TRP A 43 15.98 -1.33 -5.82
C TRP A 43 15.92 -2.22 -7.07
N ASP A 44 15.56 -1.67 -8.24
CA ASP A 44 15.49 -2.42 -9.51
C ASP A 44 16.79 -3.17 -9.84
N ARG A 45 17.96 -2.60 -9.51
CA ARG A 45 19.28 -3.22 -9.70
C ARG A 45 19.60 -4.33 -8.70
N ARG A 46 19.18 -4.18 -7.45
CA ARG A 46 19.50 -5.11 -6.35
C ARG A 46 18.43 -6.17 -6.15
N HIS A 47 17.23 -5.97 -6.69
CA HIS A 47 16.07 -6.82 -6.48
C HIS A 47 16.19 -8.13 -7.27
N ARG A 48 17.02 -9.04 -6.76
CA ARG A 48 16.97 -10.45 -7.17
C ARG A 48 15.68 -11.05 -6.66
N SER A 49 14.80 -11.48 -7.55
CA SER A 49 13.42 -11.93 -7.27
C SER A 49 13.28 -13.05 -6.25
N ASP A 50 14.37 -13.71 -5.85
CA ASP A 50 14.41 -14.85 -4.93
C ASP A 50 14.83 -14.52 -3.49
N TRP A 51 15.11 -13.25 -3.17
CA TRP A 51 15.61 -12.86 -1.84
C TRP A 51 14.68 -13.29 -0.68
N TRP A 52 13.37 -13.31 -0.94
CA TRP A 52 12.32 -13.69 0.04
C TRP A 52 12.36 -15.19 0.41
N ARG A 53 13.01 -16.05 -0.40
CA ARG A 53 13.08 -17.50 -0.13
C ARG A 53 13.88 -17.85 1.13
N HIS A 54 14.75 -16.94 1.59
CA HIS A 54 15.53 -17.09 2.82
C HIS A 54 14.97 -16.28 4.01
N ASP A 55 13.83 -15.61 3.84
CA ASP A 55 13.22 -14.77 4.88
C ASP A 55 12.20 -15.55 5.73
N GLN A 56 12.38 -15.54 7.04
CA GLN A 56 11.54 -16.28 7.98
C GLN A 56 10.07 -15.80 7.99
N ARG A 57 9.80 -14.55 7.58
CA ARG A 57 8.46 -13.96 7.52
C ARG A 57 7.60 -14.57 6.42
N PHE A 58 8.23 -15.24 5.46
CA PHE A 58 7.58 -16.00 4.39
C PHE A 58 7.39 -17.48 4.73
N ARG A 59 7.77 -17.96 5.92
CA ARG A 59 7.59 -19.38 6.32
C ARG A 59 6.14 -19.86 6.24
N SER A 60 5.18 -18.96 6.45
CA SER A 60 3.74 -19.27 6.36
C SER A 60 3.20 -19.17 4.94
N TRP A 61 4.02 -18.76 3.96
CA TRP A 61 3.62 -18.69 2.57
C TRP A 61 3.52 -20.11 1.98
N ASN A 62 2.37 -20.42 1.41
CA ASN A 62 2.00 -21.72 0.82
C ASN A 62 1.43 -21.54 -0.60
N GLY A 63 1.76 -20.44 -1.30
CA GLY A 63 1.22 -20.11 -2.63
C GLY A 63 0.02 -19.15 -2.64
N VAL A 64 -0.46 -18.79 -3.83
CA VAL A 64 -1.62 -17.90 -3.99
C VAL A 64 -2.91 -18.61 -3.55
N ARG A 65 -3.79 -17.91 -2.83
CA ARG A 65 -5.06 -18.46 -2.32
C ARG A 65 -6.23 -17.59 -2.74
N ILE A 66 -7.21 -18.17 -3.42
CA ILE A 66 -8.39 -17.43 -3.89
C ILE A 66 -9.13 -16.79 -2.71
N GLY A 67 -9.30 -15.48 -2.74
CA GLY A 67 -9.98 -14.71 -1.69
C GLY A 67 -9.09 -14.32 -0.51
N PHE A 68 -7.80 -14.62 -0.56
CA PHE A 68 -6.83 -14.26 0.48
C PHE A 68 -5.59 -13.59 -0.09
N TYR A 69 -5.17 -12.49 0.53
CA TYR A 69 -3.85 -11.92 0.29
C TYR A 69 -2.88 -12.39 1.37
N PHE A 70 -1.60 -12.38 1.03
CA PHE A 70 -0.52 -12.73 1.96
C PHE A 70 0.23 -11.47 2.37
N ALA A 71 0.37 -11.25 3.68
CA ALA A 71 1.25 -10.22 4.22
C ALA A 71 2.39 -10.91 4.99
N PRO A 72 3.66 -10.71 4.58
CA PRO A 72 4.82 -11.28 5.28
C PRO A 72 4.82 -10.94 6.77
N GLY A 73 4.98 -11.95 7.63
CA GLY A 73 4.91 -11.82 9.08
C GLY A 73 3.49 -11.78 9.68
N TYR A 74 2.46 -11.54 8.86
CA TYR A 74 1.05 -11.58 9.27
C TYR A 74 0.34 -12.86 8.81
N GLY A 75 0.79 -13.45 7.69
CA GLY A 75 0.16 -14.62 7.08
C GLY A 75 -0.93 -14.25 6.07
N TYR A 76 -1.84 -15.19 5.82
CA TYR A 76 -2.97 -14.99 4.94
C TYR A 76 -4.11 -14.27 5.65
N TYR A 77 -4.74 -13.32 4.95
CA TYR A 77 -5.93 -12.64 5.42
C TYR A 77 -7.01 -12.63 4.36
N SER A 78 -8.27 -12.72 4.79
CA SER A 78 -9.41 -12.70 3.88
C SER A 78 -9.59 -11.30 3.31
N VAL A 79 -9.82 -11.25 2.00
CA VAL A 79 -10.05 -10.00 1.26
C VAL A 79 -11.49 -10.00 0.80
N PRO A 80 -12.27 -8.94 1.11
CA PRO A 80 -13.61 -8.79 0.55
C PRO A 80 -13.57 -8.96 -0.97
N ARG A 81 -14.54 -9.69 -1.53
CA ARG A 81 -14.61 -9.96 -2.99
C ARG A 81 -14.51 -8.70 -3.83
N THR A 82 -14.99 -7.57 -3.33
CA THR A 82 -14.94 -6.24 -3.96
C THR A 82 -13.52 -5.72 -4.20
N TYR A 83 -12.54 -6.21 -3.44
CA TYR A 83 -11.12 -5.82 -3.53
C TYR A 83 -10.22 -6.93 -4.06
N TRP A 84 -10.78 -8.13 -4.26
CA TRP A 84 -10.05 -9.26 -4.81
C TRP A 84 -9.65 -8.99 -6.26
N ASN A 85 -8.38 -9.26 -6.60
CA ASN A 85 -7.80 -9.02 -7.92
C ASN A 85 -7.91 -7.56 -8.40
N ARG A 86 -8.15 -6.63 -7.47
CA ARG A 86 -8.20 -5.20 -7.76
C ARG A 86 -6.82 -4.63 -7.57
N GLN A 87 -6.30 -4.02 -8.63
CA GLN A 87 -5.04 -3.29 -8.59
C GLN A 87 -5.30 -1.82 -8.28
N TYR A 88 -4.42 -1.25 -7.46
CA TYR A 88 -4.41 0.17 -7.17
C TYR A 88 -3.17 0.82 -7.81
N TYR A 89 -3.29 2.12 -8.08
CA TYR A 89 -2.28 2.89 -8.80
C TYR A 89 -1.91 4.15 -8.02
N VAL A 90 -0.71 4.68 -8.30
CA VAL A 90 -0.29 5.98 -7.78
C VAL A 90 -1.35 7.04 -8.11
N GLY A 91 -1.67 7.87 -7.13
CA GLY A 91 -2.72 8.89 -7.24
C GLY A 91 -4.12 8.44 -6.83
N GLN A 92 -4.31 7.15 -6.54
CA GLN A 92 -5.55 6.63 -5.97
C GLN A 92 -5.47 6.52 -4.44
N TYR A 93 -6.56 6.09 -3.80
CA TYR A 93 -6.61 5.84 -2.37
C TYR A 93 -6.70 4.35 -2.10
N LEU A 94 -5.83 3.85 -1.22
CA LEU A 94 -5.86 2.47 -0.78
C LEU A 94 -6.91 2.32 0.32
N PRO A 95 -7.81 1.32 0.25
CA PRO A 95 -8.77 1.06 1.32
C PRO A 95 -8.10 0.80 2.67
N ASP A 96 -8.70 1.31 3.75
CA ASP A 96 -8.18 1.27 5.12
C ASP A 96 -7.95 -0.15 5.65
N VAL A 97 -8.72 -1.13 5.15
CA VAL A 97 -8.57 -2.55 5.49
C VAL A 97 -7.15 -3.07 5.25
N PHE A 98 -6.40 -2.45 4.34
CA PHE A 98 -5.03 -2.82 4.03
C PHE A 98 -3.97 -2.12 4.91
N TRP A 99 -4.32 -1.00 5.55
CA TRP A 99 -3.33 -0.14 6.23
C TRP A 99 -2.68 -0.81 7.45
N ARG A 100 -3.35 -1.81 8.02
CA ARG A 100 -2.85 -2.61 9.15
C ARG A 100 -1.68 -3.53 8.79
N TYR A 101 -1.51 -3.85 7.51
CA TYR A 101 -0.45 -4.76 7.04
C TYR A 101 0.82 -3.96 6.71
N GLN A 102 1.37 -3.30 7.72
CA GLN A 102 2.51 -2.41 7.57
C GLN A 102 3.81 -3.19 7.32
N VAL A 103 4.66 -2.65 6.46
CA VAL A 103 6.03 -3.10 6.26
C VAL A 103 6.90 -2.44 7.33
N ASN A 104 7.15 -3.16 8.42
CA ASN A 104 8.00 -2.65 9.51
C ASN A 104 9.49 -2.64 9.12
N ASP A 105 9.99 -3.70 8.45
CA ASP A 105 11.39 -3.77 8.03
C ASP A 105 11.57 -3.39 6.55
N TRP A 106 11.24 -2.15 6.21
CA TRP A 106 11.41 -1.61 4.84
C TRP A 106 12.84 -1.80 4.31
N ARG A 107 13.86 -1.76 5.19
CA ARG A 107 15.28 -1.98 4.84
C ARG A 107 15.53 -3.37 4.28
N THR A 108 14.87 -4.40 4.81
CA THR A 108 15.05 -5.79 4.37
C THR A 108 14.50 -6.00 2.96
N TYR A 109 13.49 -5.21 2.56
CA TYR A 109 12.96 -5.18 1.20
C TYR A 109 13.76 -4.26 0.26
N GLY A 110 14.84 -3.64 0.75
CA GLY A 110 15.61 -2.62 0.00
C GLY A 110 14.80 -1.37 -0.33
N LEU A 111 13.65 -1.15 0.33
CA LEU A 111 12.79 0.00 0.07
C LEU A 111 13.47 1.28 0.55
N GLY A 112 13.09 2.41 -0.03
CA GLY A 112 13.48 3.72 0.51
C GLY A 112 12.91 3.93 1.91
N TYR A 113 13.63 4.69 2.75
CA TYR A 113 13.12 5.16 4.03
C TYR A 113 11.75 5.85 3.80
N PRO A 114 10.67 5.40 4.47
CA PRO A 114 9.38 6.05 4.34
C PRO A 114 9.46 7.45 4.94
N PRO A 115 9.19 8.51 4.18
CA PRO A 115 9.20 9.86 4.73
C PRO A 115 8.15 10.06 5.84
N PRO A 116 8.28 11.09 6.70
CA PRO A 116 7.32 11.36 7.76
C PRO A 116 5.89 11.50 7.23
N GLY A 117 4.92 10.89 7.92
CA GLY A 117 3.51 10.90 7.52
C GLY A 117 3.15 9.86 6.43
N THR A 118 4.06 8.93 6.13
CA THR A 118 3.82 7.85 5.17
C THR A 118 4.21 6.49 5.73
N ARG A 119 3.61 5.43 5.19
CA ARG A 119 3.96 4.06 5.53
C ARG A 119 3.91 3.15 4.32
N TRP A 120 4.77 2.14 4.35
CA TRP A 120 4.74 1.03 3.42
C TRP A 120 3.74 -0.02 3.90
N VAL A 121 2.90 -0.56 3.02
CA VAL A 121 1.90 -1.59 3.33
C VAL A 121 1.89 -2.72 2.30
N TYR A 122 1.61 -3.94 2.75
CA TYR A 122 1.49 -5.13 1.89
C TYR A 122 0.08 -5.29 1.34
N VAL A 123 -0.05 -5.45 0.03
CA VAL A 123 -1.31 -5.82 -0.62
C VAL A 123 -1.01 -6.81 -1.75
N ASP A 124 -1.57 -8.01 -1.62
CA ASP A 124 -1.33 -9.13 -2.54
C ASP A 124 0.17 -9.49 -2.68
N ASN A 125 0.78 -9.23 -3.83
CA ASN A 125 2.21 -9.41 -4.13
C ASN A 125 2.93 -8.06 -4.37
N ALA A 126 2.28 -6.96 -3.99
CA ALA A 126 2.78 -5.60 -4.16
C ALA A 126 2.91 -4.89 -2.80
N ILE A 127 3.79 -3.89 -2.78
CA ILE A 127 4.02 -3.02 -1.62
C ILE A 127 3.66 -1.59 -2.03
N TYR A 128 2.81 -0.94 -1.24
CA TYR A 128 2.30 0.41 -1.52
C TYR A 128 2.87 1.38 -0.49
N LEU A 129 3.38 2.53 -0.94
CA LEU A 129 3.65 3.66 -0.07
C LEU A 129 2.39 4.51 -0.03
N ILE A 130 1.83 4.67 1.15
CA ILE A 130 0.61 5.45 1.36
C ILE A 130 0.82 6.59 2.33
N ASP A 131 0.01 7.62 2.18
CA ASP A 131 -0.21 8.64 3.20
C ASP A 131 -0.91 8.04 4.43
N ASP A 132 -0.38 8.33 5.63
CA ASP A 132 -0.87 7.77 6.89
C ASP A 132 -2.28 8.24 7.26
N TYR A 133 -2.72 9.38 6.73
CA TYR A 133 -3.98 10.02 7.13
C TYR A 133 -5.17 9.49 6.31
N ASP A 134 -5.02 9.36 4.98
CA ASP A 134 -6.13 8.99 4.11
C ASP A 134 -5.85 7.87 3.10
N GLY A 135 -4.65 7.28 3.15
CA GLY A 135 -4.27 6.17 2.29
C GLY A 135 -3.99 6.55 0.84
N TYR A 136 -3.75 7.83 0.55
CA TYR A 136 -3.33 8.27 -0.78
C TYR A 136 -2.06 7.53 -1.21
N ILE A 137 -2.09 6.91 -2.39
CA ILE A 137 -1.02 6.07 -2.90
C ILE A 137 0.03 6.96 -3.57
N ILE A 138 1.21 6.97 -2.98
CA ILE A 138 2.35 7.77 -3.40
C ILE A 138 3.27 6.97 -4.32
N GLU A 139 3.45 5.68 -4.03
CA GLU A 139 4.29 4.77 -4.81
C GLU A 139 3.75 3.33 -4.75
N VAL A 140 3.98 2.57 -5.81
CA VAL A 140 3.66 1.14 -5.87
C VAL A 140 4.87 0.35 -6.36
N VAL A 141 5.33 -0.57 -5.52
CA VAL A 141 6.31 -1.60 -5.86
C VAL A 141 5.55 -2.87 -6.19
N ARG A 142 5.40 -3.14 -7.49
CA ARG A 142 4.73 -4.35 -7.96
C ARG A 142 5.67 -5.53 -7.91
N ASP A 143 5.09 -6.71 -7.77
CA ASP A 143 5.84 -7.97 -7.82
C ASP A 143 7.02 -7.97 -6.84
N ALA A 144 6.81 -7.40 -5.64
CA ALA A 144 7.83 -7.24 -4.63
C ALA A 144 8.46 -8.59 -4.24
N TRP A 145 7.70 -9.66 -4.41
CA TRP A 145 8.17 -11.04 -4.48
C TRP A 145 7.41 -11.78 -5.59
N ARG A 146 8.08 -12.72 -6.24
CA ARG A 146 7.50 -13.59 -7.28
C ARG A 146 7.77 -15.05 -6.95
N TRP A 147 6.84 -15.91 -7.34
CA TRP A 147 6.90 -17.37 -7.18
C TRP A 147 7.72 -18.04 -8.29
#